data_AF-A0A6N4UZZ0-F1
#
_entry.id   AF-A0A6N4UZZ0-F1
#
_cell.length_a   1.000
_cell.length_b   1.000
_cell.length_c   1.000
_cell.angle_alpha   90.00
_cell.angle_beta   90.00
_cell.angle_gamma   90.00
#
_symmetry.space_group_name_H-M   'P 1'
#
loop_
_entity.id
_entity.type
_entity.pdbx_description
1 polymer ?
#
loop_
_entity_poly.entity_id
_entity_poly.type
_entity_poly.pdbx_seq_one_letter_code
_entity_poly.pdbx_strand_id
1 'polypeptide(L)'
;MTGNAAAAAQFEGQMFEYRGVRYTICETDGVVDLLPDGSGLLLARNRRGDLVTLAVVAHDGRIVRVATKRGPWADVVPVDD
;
A
#
# COMPACT_ATOMS: atom_id res chain seq x y z
N MET A 1 -10.16 -16.80 -13.82
CA MET A 1 -9.65 -15.57 -13.17
C MET A 1 -8.28 -15.87 -12.60
N THR A 2 -7.23 -15.74 -13.41
CA THR A 2 -5.83 -15.94 -13.01
C THR A 2 -5.09 -14.67 -13.35
N GLY A 3 -5.13 -13.70 -12.45
CA GLY A 3 -4.41 -12.44 -12.60
C GLY A 3 -4.73 -11.59 -11.39
N ASN A 4 -3.91 -11.67 -10.33
CA ASN A 4 -3.69 -10.54 -9.41
C ASN A 4 -2.71 -10.81 -8.26
N ALA A 5 -2.40 -12.06 -7.91
CA ALA A 5 -1.44 -12.32 -6.82
C ALA A 5 -0.02 -11.78 -7.14
N ALA A 6 0.43 -11.90 -8.39
CA ALA A 6 1.73 -11.39 -8.83
C ALA A 6 1.80 -9.86 -8.84
N ALA A 7 0.67 -9.17 -9.03
CA ALA A 7 0.63 -7.71 -9.06
C ALA A 7 0.70 -7.11 -7.64
N ALA A 8 0.20 -7.80 -6.62
CA ALA A 8 0.30 -7.33 -5.24
C ALA A 8 1.72 -7.52 -4.65
N ALA A 9 2.38 -8.63 -5.01
CA ALA A 9 3.72 -8.96 -4.52
C ALA A 9 4.78 -7.89 -4.87
N GLN A 10 4.64 -7.16 -5.98
CA GLN A 10 5.58 -6.10 -6.36
C GLN A 10 5.63 -4.92 -5.37
N PHE A 11 4.59 -4.78 -4.54
CA PHE A 11 4.51 -3.71 -3.54
C PHE A 11 5.08 -4.13 -2.18
N GLU A 12 5.40 -5.40 -1.98
CA GLU A 12 5.95 -5.89 -0.73
C GLU A 12 7.24 -5.14 -0.36
N GLY A 13 7.36 -4.77 0.92
CA GLY A 13 8.53 -4.04 1.42
C GLY A 13 8.56 -2.56 1.05
N GLN A 14 7.73 -2.08 0.12
CA GLN A 14 7.66 -0.65 -0.18
C GLN A 14 7.31 0.14 1.09
N MET A 15 8.07 1.22 1.31
CA MET A 15 7.90 2.10 2.45
C MET A 15 7.48 3.50 2.00
N PHE A 16 6.56 4.08 2.75
CA PHE A 16 6.13 5.45 2.52
C PHE A 16 5.67 6.10 3.82
N GLU A 17 5.61 7.42 3.81
CA GLU A 17 5.02 8.21 4.87
C GLU A 17 3.63 8.73 4.45
N TYR A 18 2.64 8.46 5.29
CA TYR A 18 1.30 9.04 5.20
C TYR A 18 1.07 9.91 6.42
N ARG A 19 0.93 11.23 6.20
CA ARG A 19 0.61 12.23 7.24
C ARG A 19 1.52 12.13 8.50
N GLY A 20 2.82 11.93 8.31
CA GLY A 20 3.79 11.83 9.43
C GLY A 20 3.95 10.42 10.01
N VAL A 21 3.28 9.40 9.46
CA VAL A 21 3.38 8.01 9.91
C VAL A 21 3.96 7.14 8.80
N ARG A 22 5.05 6.44 9.11
CA ARG A 22 5.68 5.47 8.21
C ARG A 22 4.89 4.16 8.19
N TYR A 23 4.73 3.63 6.98
CA TYR A 23 4.14 2.33 6.70
C TYR A 23 5.07 1.50 5.83
N THR A 24 5.06 0.20 6.04
CA THR A 24 5.73 -0.80 5.20
C THR A 24 4.69 -1.80 4.71
N ILE A 25 4.59 -2.01 3.40
CA ILE A 25 3.67 -3.00 2.84
C ILE A 25 4.15 -4.42 3.20
N CYS A 26 3.22 -5.27 3.64
CA CYS A 26 3.50 -6.66 4.00
C CYS A 26 3.01 -7.64 2.90
N GLU A 27 3.54 -8.86 2.93
CA GLU A 27 3.13 -9.99 2.08
C GLU A 27 1.60 -10.03 1.95
N THR A 28 1.13 -9.93 0.70
CA THR A 28 -0.25 -9.58 0.39
C THR A 28 -1.09 -10.84 0.17
N ASP A 29 -1.17 -11.69 1.19
CA ASP A 29 -1.82 -13.01 1.10
C ASP A 29 -3.36 -12.98 0.93
N GLY A 30 -3.98 -11.81 0.75
CA GLY A 30 -5.44 -11.77 0.70
C GLY A 30 -6.09 -10.49 0.25
N VAL A 31 -5.42 -9.65 -0.56
CA VAL A 31 -6.06 -8.40 -1.01
C VAL A 31 -6.15 -8.29 -2.52
N VAL A 32 -7.39 -8.03 -2.94
CA VAL A 32 -7.94 -8.17 -4.28
C VAL A 32 -7.76 -6.85 -5.02
N ASP A 33 -7.27 -6.93 -6.26
CA ASP A 33 -7.26 -5.87 -7.28
C ASP A 33 -6.36 -4.65 -7.04
N LEU A 34 -5.04 -4.84 -6.98
CA LEU A 34 -4.10 -3.77 -7.33
C LEU A 34 -3.43 -4.02 -8.67
N LEU A 35 -3.97 -3.41 -9.73
CA LEU A 35 -3.23 -3.26 -10.98
C LEU A 35 -2.09 -2.25 -10.78
N PRO A 36 -0.96 -2.37 -11.52
CA PRO A 36 0.17 -1.42 -11.43
C PRO A 36 -0.24 0.05 -11.59
N ASP A 37 -1.29 0.29 -12.37
CA ASP A 37 -2.02 1.55 -12.49
C ASP A 37 -3.46 1.33 -12.03
N GLY A 38 -3.74 1.63 -10.76
CA GLY A 38 -5.04 1.32 -10.20
C GLY A 38 -5.18 1.62 -8.72
N SER A 39 -6.36 1.33 -8.18
CA SER A 39 -6.67 1.49 -6.76
C SER A 39 -7.15 0.18 -6.16
N GLY A 40 -6.82 -0.06 -4.89
CA GLY A 40 -7.25 -1.25 -4.17
C GLY A 40 -6.82 -1.19 -2.72
N LEU A 41 -6.83 -2.34 -2.05
CA LEU A 41 -6.52 -2.43 -0.64
C LEU A 41 -5.17 -3.17 -0.46
N LEU A 42 -4.39 -2.79 0.56
CA LEU A 42 -3.17 -3.51 0.94
C LEU A 42 -3.07 -3.61 2.47
N LEU A 43 -2.36 -4.62 2.95
CA LEU A 43 -1.95 -4.72 4.35
C LEU A 43 -0.59 -4.04 4.54
N ALA A 44 -0.48 -3.24 5.59
CA ALA A 44 0.75 -2.55 5.92
C ALA A 44 1.01 -2.58 7.42
N ARG A 45 2.29 -2.56 7.79
CA ARG A 45 2.73 -2.39 9.17
C ARG A 45 3.03 -0.93 9.43
N ASN A 46 2.45 -0.36 10.48
CA ASN A 46 2.80 1.00 10.91
C ASN A 46 4.10 1.00 11.74
N ARG A 47 4.63 2.19 12.06
CA ARG A 47 5.82 2.34 12.95
C ARG A 47 5.70 1.63 14.31
N ARG A 48 4.49 1.39 14.83
CA ARG A 48 4.25 0.71 16.11
C ARG A 48 4.27 -0.82 15.99
N GLY A 49 4.32 -1.33 14.76
CA GLY A 49 4.25 -2.77 14.48
C GLY A 49 2.84 -3.29 14.24
N ASP A 50 1.80 -2.44 14.31
CA ASP A 50 0.42 -2.84 14.08
C ASP A 50 0.18 -3.12 12.59
N LEU A 51 -0.57 -4.17 12.31
CA LEU A 51 -1.05 -4.47 10.96
C LEU A 51 -2.33 -3.68 10.68
N VAL A 52 -2.35 -2.94 9.59
CA VAL A 52 -3.49 -2.12 9.17
C VAL A 52 -3.83 -2.35 7.70
N THR A 53 -5.11 -2.22 7.35
CA THR A 53 -5.55 -2.18 5.95
C THR A 53 -5.56 -0.74 5.45
N LEU A 54 -4.95 -0.53 4.29
CA LEU A 54 -4.86 0.75 3.60
C LEU A 54 -5.59 0.65 2.26
N ALA A 55 -6.30 1.70 1.89
CA ALA A 55 -6.67 1.90 0.49
C ALA A 55 -5.51 2.65 -0.18
N VAL A 56 -5.08 2.17 -1.34
CA VAL A 56 -3.93 2.70 -2.05
C VAL A 56 -4.29 2.99 -3.50
N VAL A 57 -3.61 3.98 -4.08
CA VAL A 57 -3.53 4.19 -5.52
C VAL A 57 -2.09 3.96 -5.93
N ALA A 58 -1.89 3.08 -6.91
CA ALA A 58 -0.62 2.83 -7.54
C ALA A 58 -0.60 3.45 -8.95
N HIS A 59 0.57 3.97 -9.32
CA HIS A 59 0.88 4.39 -10.67
C HIS A 59 2.29 3.92 -11.01
N ASP A 60 2.46 3.26 -12.15
CA ASP A 60 3.74 2.68 -12.60
C ASP A 60 4.43 1.83 -11.51
N GLY A 61 3.64 0.99 -10.81
CA GLY A 61 4.16 0.09 -9.76
C GLY A 61 4.57 0.78 -8.45
N ARG A 62 4.26 2.08 -8.28
CA ARG A 62 4.54 2.85 -7.06
C ARG A 62 3.26 3.31 -6.39
N ILE A 63 3.21 3.22 -5.07
CA ILE A 63 2.12 3.79 -4.29
C ILE A 63 2.26 5.33 -4.27
N VAL A 64 1.25 6.02 -4.79
CA VAL A 64 1.24 7.49 -4.90
C VAL A 64 0.28 8.15 -3.93
N ARG A 65 -0.81 7.48 -3.55
CA ARG A 65 -1.81 7.98 -2.60
C ARG A 65 -2.32 6.89 -1.70
N VAL A 66 -2.68 7.26 -0.47
CA VAL A 66 -3.22 6.36 0.53
C VAL A 66 -4.37 6.99 1.30
N ALA A 67 -5.36 6.17 1.65
CA ALA A 67 -6.35 6.45 2.68
C ALA A 67 -6.35 5.33 3.72
N THR A 68 -6.68 5.70 4.96
CA THR A 68 -6.89 4.73 6.04
C THR A 68 -8.37 4.74 6.42
N LYS A 69 -8.82 3.77 7.22
CA LYS A 69 -10.18 3.80 7.78
C LYS A 69 -10.50 5.11 8.54
N ARG A 70 -9.49 5.80 9.07
CA ARG A 70 -9.65 7.02 9.91
C ARG A 70 -9.13 8.29 9.26
N GLY A 71 -8.62 8.21 8.03
CA GLY A 71 -7.91 9.32 7.40
C GLY A 71 -8.20 9.39 5.91
N PRO A 72 -8.41 10.61 5.36
CA PRO A 72 -8.75 10.81 3.96
C PRO A 72 -7.58 10.41 3.04
N TRP A 73 -7.86 10.33 1.74
CA TRP A 73 -6.84 10.24 0.72
C TRP A 73 -5.85 11.38 0.82
N ALA A 74 -4.57 11.04 0.88
CA ALA A 74 -3.47 11.98 0.79
C ALA A 74 -2.35 11.37 -0.05
N ASP A 75 -1.54 12.25 -0.62
CA ASP A 75 -0.31 11.84 -1.29
C ASP A 75 0.67 11.32 -0.24
N VAL A 76 1.50 10.36 -0.65
CA VAL A 76 2.52 9.77 0.22
C VAL A 76 3.90 10.21 -0.21
N VAL A 77 4.82 10.23 0.76
CA VAL A 77 6.24 10.48 0.50
C VAL A 77 6.94 9.13 0.50
N PRO A 78 7.54 8.68 -0.62
CA PRO A 78 8.37 7.48 -0.63
C PRO A 78 9.48 7.61 0.41
N VAL A 79 9.74 6.51 1.13
CA VAL A 79 10.88 6.41 2.03
C VAL A 79 11.87 5.48 1.36
N ASP A 80 12.97 6.03 0.87
CA ASP A 80 14.11 5.24 0.45
C ASP A 80 14.82 4.68 1.70
N ASP A 81 15.27 3.43 1.64
CA ASP A 81 16.21 2.86 2.61
C ASP A 81 17.65 3.34 2.33
#